data_AF-A0A7Y0FW14-F1
#
_entry.id   AF-A0A7Y0FW14-F1
#
_cell.length_a   1.000
_cell.length_b   1.000
_cell.length_c   1.000
_cell.angle_alpha   90.00
_cell.angle_beta   90.00
_cell.angle_gamma   90.00
#
_symmetry.space_group_name_H-M   'P 1'
#
loop_
_entity.id
_entity.type
_entity.pdbx_description
1 polymer ?
#
loop_
_entity_poly.entity_id
_entity_poly.type
_entity_poly.pdbx_seq_one_letter_code
_entity_poly.pdbx_strand_id
1 'polypeptide(L)'
;MRHTNIIGSSLLWLLAATASSSAGDGAFKEFKNWQVMCGQTQSCSMRQFISDNPISQFELRRSGTPEAPVVLVVSPRESALTEGSQPTAVTLSVDQGEALALDGEAVKIDSLAGSISLSADFIGGGFIDQLKNGTTVKVKIERGEAKAEGEVGLAGAAASLLFIDEFQKRNGHTDAMTAKGDKAPNPALPVSDILTFADFPEKMRGYFKEGAICADTEETLFDGNALAHKIDENTTIYVTPCGMGGAYNLPFAVFVDSFDMVTQMAFPVMQDGAPSAMAVGYNVGYDYETRSLSGFFKGRGIGDCGTYSQWKLAENANGPALILETETFRDCPEQFDENGMIDPGTWPKTWPVK
;
A
#
# COMPACT_ATOMS: atom_id res chain seq x y z
N MET A 1 72.70 -2.97 -16.99
CA MET A 1 72.65 -2.35 -15.65
C MET A 1 71.76 -1.12 -15.74
N ARG A 2 70.95 -0.81 -14.70
CA ARG A 2 69.86 0.22 -14.72
C ARG A 2 68.72 -0.13 -15.71
N HIS A 3 67.43 0.19 -15.54
CA HIS A 3 66.55 0.77 -14.50
C HIS A 3 65.15 0.12 -14.72
N THR A 4 64.15 0.03 -13.83
CA THR A 4 63.97 0.26 -12.37
C THR A 4 62.63 -0.40 -11.96
N ASN A 5 62.46 -0.88 -10.72
CA ASN A 5 61.15 -1.37 -10.22
C ASN A 5 60.17 -0.21 -10.00
N ILE A 6 58.93 -0.33 -10.49
CA ILE A 6 57.82 0.53 -10.10
C ILE A 6 56.73 -0.33 -9.46
N ILE A 7 56.42 -0.01 -8.20
CA ILE A 7 55.36 -0.66 -7.43
C ILE A 7 54.04 0.01 -7.81
N GLY A 8 53.21 -0.68 -8.60
CA GLY A 8 51.87 -0.24 -8.95
C GLY A 8 50.86 -0.58 -7.86
N SER A 9 50.68 0.29 -6.87
CA SER A 9 49.58 0.22 -5.91
C SER A 9 48.46 1.16 -6.35
N SER A 10 47.31 0.61 -6.75
CA SER A 10 46.15 1.41 -7.19
C SER A 10 44.82 0.75 -6.81
N LEU A 11 44.23 1.28 -5.73
CA LEU A 11 42.82 1.31 -5.35
C LEU A 11 41.86 0.28 -5.99
N LEU A 12 41.37 -0.66 -5.16
CA LEU A 12 40.00 -1.15 -5.33
C LEU A 12 39.03 0.02 -5.08
N TRP A 13 38.33 0.45 -6.13
CA TRP A 13 37.12 1.24 -5.96
C TRP A 13 35.98 0.30 -5.56
N LEU A 14 35.62 0.29 -4.27
CA LEU A 14 34.29 -0.17 -3.89
C LEU A 14 33.28 0.86 -4.41
N LEU A 15 32.56 0.52 -5.49
CA LEU A 15 31.29 1.16 -5.76
C LEU A 15 30.31 0.74 -4.65
N ALA A 16 30.22 1.58 -3.62
CA ALA A 16 29.05 1.61 -2.77
C ALA A 16 27.88 2.08 -3.64
N ALA A 17 27.14 1.13 -4.22
CA ALA A 17 25.83 1.41 -4.79
C ALA A 17 24.91 1.77 -3.62
N THR A 18 24.85 3.06 -3.28
CA THR A 18 23.76 3.62 -2.49
C THR A 18 22.50 3.49 -3.32
N ALA A 19 21.80 2.37 -3.19
CA ALA A 19 20.43 2.27 -3.62
C ALA A 19 19.67 3.37 -2.88
N SER A 20 19.19 4.37 -3.61
CA SER A 20 18.25 5.34 -3.09
C SER A 20 17.00 4.56 -2.69
N SER A 21 16.86 4.30 -1.40
CA SER A 21 15.60 3.80 -0.85
C SER A 21 14.56 4.89 -1.08
N SER A 22 13.64 4.68 -2.02
CA SER A 22 12.37 5.40 -1.99
C SER A 22 11.74 5.15 -0.61
N ALA A 23 11.15 6.20 -0.01
CA ALA A 23 10.42 6.04 1.24
C ALA A 23 9.35 4.98 1.02
N GLY A 24 9.29 3.97 1.90
CA GLY A 24 8.87 2.59 1.64
C GLY A 24 7.60 2.37 0.82
N ASP A 25 7.69 2.62 -0.50
CA ASP A 25 6.63 2.34 -1.46
C ASP A 25 6.21 0.87 -1.34
N GLY A 26 4.89 0.66 -1.34
CA GLY A 26 4.30 -0.67 -1.20
C GLY A 26 4.83 -1.67 -2.24
N ALA A 27 5.00 -2.92 -1.82
CA ALA A 27 5.54 -3.95 -2.71
C ALA A 27 4.47 -4.50 -3.66
N PHE A 28 4.72 -4.44 -4.97
CA PHE A 28 3.98 -5.17 -5.99
C PHE A 28 4.79 -6.36 -6.51
N LYS A 29 4.15 -7.53 -6.63
CA LYS A 29 4.79 -8.72 -7.20
C LYS A 29 3.79 -9.64 -7.90
N GLU A 30 4.16 -10.15 -9.08
CA GLU A 30 3.37 -11.15 -9.78
C GLU A 30 3.96 -12.56 -9.62
N PHE A 31 3.10 -13.53 -9.31
CA PHE A 31 3.43 -14.94 -9.23
C PHE A 31 2.45 -15.73 -10.11
N LYS A 32 2.85 -15.96 -11.37
CA LYS A 32 2.00 -16.53 -12.43
C LYS A 32 0.77 -15.65 -12.66
N ASN A 33 -0.41 -16.07 -12.22
CA ASN A 33 -1.66 -15.34 -12.41
C ASN A 33 -1.99 -14.43 -11.21
N TRP A 34 -1.31 -14.62 -10.07
CA TRP A 34 -1.55 -13.86 -8.86
C TRP A 34 -0.78 -12.55 -8.86
N GLN A 35 -1.50 -11.46 -8.59
CA GLN A 35 -0.94 -10.16 -8.30
C GLN A 35 -0.95 -9.95 -6.78
N VAL A 36 0.20 -9.64 -6.20
CA VAL A 36 0.36 -9.35 -4.77
C VAL A 36 0.68 -7.87 -4.61
N MET A 37 -0.02 -7.22 -3.70
CA MET A 37 0.16 -5.82 -3.32
C MET A 37 0.27 -5.74 -1.80
N CYS A 38 1.29 -5.06 -1.28
CA CYS A 38 1.43 -4.76 0.14
C CYS A 38 1.66 -3.27 0.34
N GLY A 39 0.95 -2.65 1.29
CA GLY A 39 1.07 -1.25 1.67
C GLY A 39 2.07 -1.00 2.80
N GLN A 40 2.26 0.28 3.12
CA GLN A 40 3.28 0.80 4.06
C GLN A 40 3.03 0.35 5.51
N THR A 41 1.78 0.02 5.83
CA THR A 41 1.27 -0.49 7.11
C THR A 41 1.37 -2.02 7.23
N GLN A 42 2.05 -2.68 6.28
CA GLN A 42 2.09 -4.14 6.11
C GLN A 42 0.72 -4.79 5.83
N SER A 43 -0.32 -4.00 5.53
CA SER A 43 -1.55 -4.52 4.92
C SER A 43 -1.25 -5.07 3.53
N CYS A 44 -1.68 -6.31 3.25
CA CYS A 44 -1.36 -7.01 2.00
C CYS A 44 -2.62 -7.65 1.39
N SER A 45 -2.64 -7.74 0.07
CA SER A 45 -3.55 -8.62 -0.65
C SER A 45 -2.87 -9.40 -1.78
N MET A 46 -3.45 -10.56 -2.12
CA MET A 46 -3.14 -11.32 -3.33
C MET A 46 -4.43 -11.59 -4.09
N ARG A 47 -4.47 -11.29 -5.38
CA ARG A 47 -5.68 -11.39 -6.21
C ARG A 47 -5.44 -11.93 -7.61
N GLN A 48 -6.51 -12.46 -8.19
CA GLN A 48 -6.63 -12.77 -9.62
C GLN A 48 -7.87 -12.10 -10.20
N PHE A 49 -7.74 -11.61 -11.43
CA PHE A 49 -8.86 -11.20 -12.29
C PHE A 49 -9.08 -12.27 -13.37
N ILE A 50 -10.33 -12.66 -13.62
CA ILE A 50 -10.67 -13.82 -14.44
C ILE A 50 -11.76 -13.44 -15.45
N SER A 51 -11.38 -13.34 -16.73
CA SER A 51 -12.24 -12.81 -17.81
C SER A 51 -13.42 -13.72 -18.16
N ASP A 52 -13.20 -15.04 -18.20
CA ASP A 52 -14.18 -16.01 -18.73
C ASP A 52 -14.71 -16.94 -17.62
N ASN A 53 -15.11 -16.34 -16.49
CA ASN A 53 -15.51 -17.07 -15.28
C ASN A 53 -16.63 -16.31 -14.53
N PRO A 54 -17.70 -16.97 -14.04
CA PRO A 54 -18.74 -16.34 -13.23
C PRO A 54 -18.24 -15.60 -11.99
N ILE A 55 -17.05 -15.97 -11.49
CA ILE A 55 -16.27 -15.22 -10.51
C ILE A 55 -15.23 -14.39 -11.27
N SER A 56 -15.43 -13.06 -11.31
CA SER A 56 -14.53 -12.13 -12.02
C SER A 56 -13.26 -11.82 -11.23
N GLN A 57 -13.30 -11.92 -9.90
CA GLN A 57 -12.15 -11.71 -9.03
C GLN A 57 -12.20 -12.66 -7.83
N PHE A 58 -11.03 -13.17 -7.46
CA PHE A 58 -10.80 -13.81 -6.16
C PHE A 58 -9.57 -13.18 -5.53
N GLU A 59 -9.71 -12.72 -4.29
CA GLU A 59 -8.68 -12.00 -3.54
C GLU A 59 -8.61 -12.52 -2.09
N LEU A 60 -7.41 -12.52 -1.55
CA LEU A 60 -7.12 -12.70 -0.13
C LEU A 60 -6.53 -11.38 0.39
N ARG A 61 -7.08 -10.85 1.49
CA ARG A 61 -6.59 -9.65 2.19
C ARG A 61 -6.16 -10.00 3.61
N ARG A 62 -5.13 -9.32 4.11
CA ARG A 62 -4.63 -9.46 5.48
C ARG A 62 -3.93 -8.17 5.95
N SER A 63 -4.35 -7.60 7.08
CA SER A 63 -3.68 -6.43 7.68
C SER A 63 -2.31 -6.78 8.28
N GLY A 64 -1.49 -5.74 8.54
CA GLY A 64 -0.22 -5.87 9.26
C GLY A 64 -0.34 -6.07 10.78
N THR A 65 -1.56 -6.10 11.34
CA THR A 65 -1.78 -6.18 12.80
C THR A 65 -1.39 -7.55 13.38
N PRO A 66 -1.07 -7.65 14.68
CA PRO A 66 -0.85 -8.94 15.34
C PRO A 66 -2.08 -9.83 15.17
N GLU A 67 -1.88 -11.13 14.94
CA GLU A 67 -2.96 -12.12 14.80
C GLU A 67 -3.98 -11.78 13.69
N ALA A 68 -3.62 -10.90 12.74
CA ALA A 68 -4.51 -10.45 11.67
C ALA A 68 -5.18 -11.63 10.95
N PRO A 69 -6.53 -11.71 10.93
CA PRO A 69 -7.23 -12.75 10.20
C PRO A 69 -7.05 -12.54 8.70
N VAL A 70 -7.21 -13.64 7.95
CA VAL A 70 -7.43 -13.56 6.52
C VAL A 70 -8.90 -13.22 6.26
N VAL A 71 -9.14 -12.29 5.34
CA VAL A 71 -10.45 -12.08 4.70
C VAL A 71 -10.31 -12.50 3.24
N LEU A 72 -11.23 -13.30 2.72
CA LEU A 72 -11.32 -13.56 1.28
C LEU A 72 -12.35 -12.63 0.67
N VAL A 73 -12.07 -12.07 -0.50
CA VAL A 73 -13.01 -11.22 -1.25
C VAL A 73 -13.26 -11.86 -2.60
N VAL A 74 -14.54 -12.06 -2.93
CA VAL A 74 -15.00 -12.71 -4.14
C VAL A 74 -15.91 -11.74 -4.89
N SER A 75 -15.59 -11.41 -6.14
CA SER A 75 -16.47 -10.61 -6.99
C SER A 75 -17.16 -11.52 -8.00
N PRO A 76 -18.49 -11.72 -7.93
CA PRO A 76 -19.25 -12.35 -9.00
C PRO A 76 -19.42 -11.41 -10.20
N ARG A 77 -19.70 -11.97 -11.37
CA ARG A 77 -20.12 -11.20 -12.56
C ARG A 77 -21.59 -10.79 -12.55
N GLU A 78 -22.43 -11.57 -11.89
CA GLU A 78 -23.87 -11.35 -11.83
C GLU A 78 -24.21 -10.44 -10.65
N SER A 79 -24.64 -9.20 -10.93
CA SER A 79 -24.89 -8.21 -9.88
C SER A 79 -26.06 -8.57 -8.94
N ALA A 80 -26.97 -9.45 -9.37
CA ALA A 80 -28.01 -10.02 -8.51
C ALA A 80 -27.45 -10.78 -7.28
N LEU A 81 -26.19 -11.24 -7.35
CA LEU A 81 -25.49 -11.84 -6.21
C LEU A 81 -25.00 -10.79 -5.20
N THR A 82 -24.85 -9.52 -5.59
CA THR A 82 -24.33 -8.42 -4.74
C THR A 82 -25.35 -7.30 -4.44
N GLU A 83 -26.54 -7.34 -5.04
CA GLU A 83 -27.61 -6.35 -4.84
C GLU A 83 -28.80 -6.87 -4.00
N GLY A 84 -29.58 -5.97 -3.38
CA GLY A 84 -30.76 -6.34 -2.59
C GLY A 84 -30.44 -6.94 -1.21
N SER A 85 -31.43 -7.61 -0.59
CA SER A 85 -31.40 -8.00 0.83
C SER A 85 -31.58 -9.50 1.10
N GLN A 86 -31.39 -10.36 0.10
CA GLN A 86 -31.51 -11.81 0.28
C GLN A 86 -30.30 -12.40 1.02
N PRO A 87 -30.47 -13.41 1.90
CA PRO A 87 -29.38 -14.18 2.49
C PRO A 87 -28.49 -14.79 1.40
N THR A 88 -27.19 -14.87 1.68
CA THR A 88 -26.19 -15.42 0.76
C THR A 88 -25.41 -16.51 1.44
N ALA A 89 -25.26 -17.64 0.76
CA ALA A 89 -24.37 -18.72 1.15
C ALA A 89 -23.23 -18.83 0.13
N VAL A 90 -22.01 -19.02 0.62
CA VAL A 90 -20.83 -19.24 -0.21
C VAL A 90 -20.16 -20.55 0.20
N THR A 91 -19.87 -21.40 -0.78
CA THR A 91 -19.14 -22.66 -0.56
C THR A 91 -17.81 -22.60 -1.30
N LEU A 92 -16.72 -22.86 -0.58
CA LEU A 92 -15.36 -22.93 -1.11
C LEU A 92 -14.86 -24.38 -1.01
N SER A 93 -14.25 -24.92 -2.05
CA SER A 93 -13.59 -26.24 -1.99
C SER A 93 -12.34 -26.24 -2.86
N VAL A 94 -11.23 -26.80 -2.36
CA VAL A 94 -9.98 -26.91 -3.12
C VAL A 94 -9.84 -28.33 -3.66
N ASP A 95 -9.69 -28.47 -4.97
CA ASP A 95 -9.63 -29.75 -5.69
C ASP A 95 -10.77 -30.74 -5.29
N GLN A 96 -10.45 -31.80 -4.52
CA GLN A 96 -11.40 -32.76 -3.94
C GLN A 96 -11.44 -32.72 -2.41
N GLY A 97 -10.95 -31.62 -1.81
CA GLY A 97 -10.97 -31.38 -0.37
C GLY A 97 -12.38 -31.13 0.18
N GLU A 98 -12.49 -31.09 1.50
CA GLU A 98 -13.74 -30.79 2.20
C GLU A 98 -14.23 -29.37 1.87
N ALA A 99 -15.53 -29.24 1.64
CA ALA A 99 -16.15 -27.98 1.26
C ALA A 99 -16.43 -27.10 2.50
N LEU A 100 -15.82 -25.92 2.54
CA LEU A 100 -16.07 -24.90 3.54
C LEU A 100 -17.30 -24.08 3.14
N ALA A 101 -18.42 -24.31 3.82
CA ALA A 101 -19.64 -23.51 3.69
C ALA A 101 -19.62 -22.31 4.65
N LEU A 102 -20.02 -21.14 4.15
CA LEU A 102 -20.05 -19.86 4.86
C LEU A 102 -21.40 -19.16 4.59
N ASP A 103 -22.05 -18.69 5.64
CA ASP A 103 -23.29 -17.91 5.57
C ASP A 103 -23.37 -16.90 6.74
N GLY A 104 -24.49 -16.17 6.84
CA GLY A 104 -24.75 -15.28 7.97
C GLY A 104 -23.68 -14.20 8.16
N GLU A 105 -23.16 -14.06 9.38
CA GLU A 105 -22.14 -13.04 9.72
C GLU A 105 -20.78 -13.27 9.04
N ALA A 106 -20.50 -14.49 8.57
CA ALA A 106 -19.29 -14.81 7.81
C ALA A 106 -19.30 -14.23 6.39
N VAL A 107 -20.45 -13.78 5.88
CA VAL A 107 -20.64 -13.30 4.51
C VAL A 107 -21.13 -11.85 4.53
N LYS A 108 -20.27 -10.91 4.13
CA LYS A 108 -20.60 -9.48 4.02
C LYS A 108 -20.58 -9.04 2.56
N ILE A 109 -21.62 -8.37 2.13
CA ILE A 109 -21.77 -7.92 0.74
C ILE A 109 -21.47 -6.43 0.67
N ASP A 110 -20.59 -6.06 -0.26
CA ASP A 110 -20.40 -4.69 -0.70
C ASP A 110 -21.05 -4.54 -2.07
N SER A 111 -22.24 -3.93 -2.09
CA SER A 111 -23.01 -3.69 -3.31
C SER A 111 -22.44 -2.58 -4.19
N LEU A 112 -21.59 -1.71 -3.64
CA LEU A 112 -20.94 -0.63 -4.40
C LEU A 112 -19.69 -1.16 -5.11
N ALA A 113 -18.89 -1.96 -4.42
CA ALA A 113 -17.73 -2.65 -5.00
C ALA A 113 -18.11 -3.90 -5.83
N GLY A 114 -19.37 -4.35 -5.77
CA GLY A 114 -19.81 -5.57 -6.46
C GLY A 114 -19.09 -6.82 -5.95
N SER A 115 -18.86 -6.92 -4.63
CA SER A 115 -18.04 -7.96 -4.03
C SER A 115 -18.63 -8.55 -2.75
N ILE A 116 -18.13 -9.71 -2.37
CA ILE A 116 -18.53 -10.47 -1.19
C ILE A 116 -17.27 -10.77 -0.37
N SER A 117 -17.19 -10.19 0.84
CA SER A 117 -16.16 -10.48 1.83
C SER A 117 -16.56 -11.67 2.69
N LEU A 118 -15.63 -12.59 2.88
CA LEU A 118 -15.78 -13.85 3.58
C LEU A 118 -14.83 -13.90 4.78
N SER A 119 -15.36 -14.22 5.95
CA SER A 119 -14.63 -14.23 7.22
C SER A 119 -14.76 -15.58 7.92
N ALA A 120 -13.63 -16.25 8.14
CA ALA A 120 -13.53 -17.48 8.93
C ALA A 120 -12.09 -17.62 9.46
N ASP A 121 -11.85 -18.61 10.32
CA ASP A 121 -10.48 -19.02 10.64
C ASP A 121 -9.87 -19.83 9.48
N PHE A 122 -9.50 -19.16 8.39
CA PHE A 122 -8.89 -19.81 7.24
C PHE A 122 -7.49 -20.36 7.53
N ILE A 123 -6.78 -19.82 8.54
CA ILE A 123 -5.39 -20.20 8.87
C ILE A 123 -5.36 -21.43 9.78
N GLY A 124 -6.15 -21.45 10.86
CA GLY A 124 -6.27 -22.57 11.80
C GLY A 124 -7.22 -23.66 11.31
N GLY A 125 -8.29 -23.31 10.60
CA GLY A 125 -9.16 -24.24 9.87
C GLY A 125 -8.54 -24.88 8.63
N GLY A 126 -7.26 -24.59 8.33
CA GLY A 126 -6.48 -25.26 7.30
C GLY A 126 -6.83 -24.90 5.84
N PHE A 127 -7.76 -23.97 5.59
CA PHE A 127 -8.11 -23.56 4.23
C PHE A 127 -6.93 -22.90 3.48
N ILE A 128 -6.11 -22.11 4.18
CA ILE A 128 -4.85 -21.58 3.63
C ILE A 128 -3.86 -22.70 3.27
N ASP A 129 -3.79 -23.77 4.09
CA ASP A 129 -2.98 -24.94 3.78
C ASP A 129 -3.52 -25.71 2.57
N GLN A 130 -4.84 -25.71 2.32
CA GLN A 130 -5.42 -26.20 1.07
C GLN A 130 -5.03 -25.32 -0.13
N LEU A 131 -5.22 -23.99 -0.05
CA LEU A 131 -4.85 -23.05 -1.13
C LEU A 131 -3.37 -23.11 -1.52
N LYS A 132 -2.49 -23.38 -0.54
CA LYS A 132 -1.04 -23.53 -0.75
C LYS A 132 -0.67 -24.80 -1.51
N ASN A 133 -1.40 -25.91 -1.30
CA ASN A 133 -1.03 -27.23 -1.81
C ASN A 133 -1.88 -27.71 -2.99
N GLY A 134 -3.05 -27.12 -3.20
CA GLY A 134 -4.00 -27.52 -4.24
C GLY A 134 -3.74 -26.90 -5.61
N THR A 135 -4.57 -27.29 -6.59
CA THR A 135 -4.47 -26.84 -7.99
C THR A 135 -5.54 -25.83 -8.39
N THR A 136 -6.75 -25.97 -7.87
CA THR A 136 -7.90 -25.11 -8.16
C THR A 136 -8.78 -24.93 -6.92
N VAL A 137 -9.18 -23.70 -6.60
CA VAL A 137 -10.30 -23.44 -5.68
C VAL A 137 -11.59 -23.22 -6.48
N LYS A 138 -12.61 -23.99 -6.14
CA LYS A 138 -13.98 -23.86 -6.65
C LYS A 138 -14.77 -23.00 -5.67
N VAL A 139 -15.49 -22.04 -6.21
CA VAL A 139 -16.32 -21.09 -5.47
C VAL A 139 -17.74 -21.22 -5.97
N LYS A 140 -18.69 -21.44 -5.07
CA LYS A 140 -20.14 -21.44 -5.34
C LYS A 140 -20.79 -20.36 -4.50
N ILE A 141 -21.63 -19.53 -5.10
CA ILE A 141 -22.42 -18.49 -4.44
C ILE A 141 -23.89 -18.80 -4.72
N GLU A 142 -24.72 -18.86 -3.68
CA GLU A 142 -26.17 -19.00 -3.80
C GLU A 142 -26.86 -17.86 -3.06
N ARG A 143 -27.78 -17.16 -3.75
CA ARG A 143 -28.50 -16.01 -3.19
C ARG A 143 -29.93 -15.94 -3.77
N GLY A 144 -30.89 -16.45 -3.01
CA GLY A 144 -32.26 -16.63 -3.52
C GLY A 144 -32.26 -17.58 -4.73
N GLU A 145 -32.71 -17.11 -5.89
CA GLU A 145 -32.66 -17.86 -7.15
C GLU A 145 -31.34 -17.69 -7.93
N ALA A 146 -30.56 -16.64 -7.65
CA ALA A 146 -29.31 -16.36 -8.34
C ALA A 146 -28.19 -17.28 -7.85
N LYS A 147 -27.37 -17.79 -8.77
CA LYS A 147 -26.26 -18.72 -8.49
C LYS A 147 -25.08 -18.50 -9.42
N ALA A 148 -23.88 -18.45 -8.86
CA ALA A 148 -22.63 -18.52 -9.61
C ALA A 148 -21.75 -19.68 -9.12
N GLU A 149 -21.13 -20.39 -10.05
CA GLU A 149 -20.06 -21.34 -9.76
C GLU A 149 -18.87 -21.05 -10.67
N GLY A 150 -17.67 -20.97 -10.09
CA GLY A 150 -16.44 -20.65 -10.82
C GLY A 150 -15.22 -21.32 -10.20
N GLU A 151 -14.18 -21.51 -11.02
CA GLU A 151 -12.93 -22.16 -10.63
C GLU A 151 -11.73 -21.22 -10.79
N VAL A 152 -10.88 -21.13 -9.77
CA VAL A 152 -9.73 -20.22 -9.71
C VAL A 152 -8.46 -21.05 -9.57
N GLY A 153 -7.56 -20.96 -10.55
CA GLY A 153 -6.31 -21.74 -10.56
C GLY A 153 -5.32 -21.25 -9.49
N LEU A 154 -4.76 -22.17 -8.71
CA LEU A 154 -3.88 -21.87 -7.57
C LEU A 154 -2.39 -21.80 -7.94
N ALA A 155 -2.05 -21.90 -9.23
CA ALA A 155 -0.68 -21.77 -9.71
C ALA A 155 -0.08 -20.40 -9.31
N GLY A 156 0.89 -20.41 -8.38
CA GLY A 156 1.52 -19.20 -7.81
C GLY A 156 1.01 -18.80 -6.42
N ALA A 157 -0.08 -19.40 -5.92
CA ALA A 157 -0.68 -19.06 -4.62
C ALA A 157 0.30 -19.27 -3.45
N ALA A 158 0.99 -20.41 -3.41
CA ALA A 158 1.98 -20.72 -2.37
C ALA A 158 3.11 -19.68 -2.28
N ALA A 159 3.60 -19.19 -3.42
CA ALA A 159 4.65 -18.16 -3.47
C ALA A 159 4.11 -16.78 -3.07
N SER A 160 2.87 -16.47 -3.44
CA SER A 160 2.18 -15.25 -3.03
C SER A 160 1.95 -15.19 -1.52
N LEU A 161 1.47 -16.29 -0.93
CA LEU A 161 1.27 -16.42 0.51
C LEU A 161 2.59 -16.30 1.30
N LEU A 162 3.67 -16.91 0.79
CA LEU A 162 5.00 -16.81 1.40
C LEU A 162 5.53 -15.37 1.33
N PHE A 163 5.37 -14.69 0.19
CA PHE A 163 5.77 -13.30 0.03
C PHE A 163 5.03 -12.37 1.00
N ILE A 164 3.74 -12.62 1.27
CA ILE A 164 2.97 -11.87 2.27
C ILE A 164 3.53 -12.13 3.68
N ASP A 165 3.79 -13.39 4.07
CA ASP A 165 4.41 -13.67 5.38
C ASP A 165 5.81 -13.06 5.50
N GLU A 166 6.61 -13.02 4.42
CA GLU A 166 7.91 -12.36 4.39
C GLU A 166 7.80 -10.85 4.57
N PHE A 167 6.90 -10.18 3.83
CA PHE A 167 6.70 -8.73 3.91
C PHE A 167 6.15 -8.30 5.28
N GLN A 168 5.22 -9.09 5.84
CA GLN A 168 4.68 -8.91 7.19
C GLN A 168 5.63 -9.39 8.31
N LYS A 169 6.85 -9.83 7.96
CA LYS A 169 7.90 -10.30 8.90
C LYS A 169 7.44 -11.48 9.79
N ARG A 170 6.52 -12.33 9.32
CA ARG A 170 5.85 -13.42 10.09
C ARG A 170 6.52 -14.80 10.04
N ASN A 171 7.57 -14.99 9.23
CA ASN A 171 8.20 -16.32 9.09
C ASN A 171 8.70 -16.90 10.44
N GLY A 172 8.16 -18.07 10.81
CA GLY A 172 8.41 -18.75 12.07
C GLY A 172 7.57 -18.27 13.26
N HIS A 173 6.53 -17.46 13.03
CA HIS A 173 5.56 -17.04 14.04
C HIS A 173 4.31 -17.94 14.00
N THR A 174 3.56 -17.97 15.11
CA THR A 174 2.36 -18.81 15.25
C THR A 174 1.24 -18.40 14.31
N ASP A 175 1.21 -17.13 13.87
CA ASP A 175 0.21 -16.57 12.96
C ASP A 175 0.67 -16.47 11.49
N ALA A 176 1.75 -17.16 11.10
CA ALA A 176 2.15 -17.26 9.69
C ALA A 176 1.15 -18.11 8.88
N MET A 177 0.94 -17.74 7.61
CA MET A 177 0.11 -18.52 6.67
C MET A 177 0.83 -19.76 6.12
N THR A 178 2.14 -19.66 5.94
CA THR A 178 2.97 -20.63 5.20
C THR A 178 4.00 -21.32 6.10
N ALA A 179 4.90 -20.52 6.69
CA ALA A 179 6.01 -20.95 7.53
C ALA A 179 5.68 -20.76 9.02
N LYS A 180 4.64 -21.46 9.49
CA LYS A 180 4.23 -21.50 10.91
C LYS A 180 5.40 -21.94 11.80
N GLY A 181 5.53 -21.31 12.97
CA GLY A 181 6.52 -21.66 13.99
C GLY A 181 6.10 -21.17 15.38
N ASP A 182 6.99 -21.30 16.36
CA ASP A 182 6.63 -21.17 17.77
C ASP A 182 6.82 -19.75 18.35
N LYS A 183 7.22 -18.76 17.54
CA LYS A 183 7.33 -17.37 18.03
C LYS A 183 5.94 -16.76 18.18
N ALA A 184 5.73 -16.04 19.28
CA ALA A 184 4.54 -15.20 19.45
C ALA A 184 4.39 -14.20 18.27
N PRO A 185 3.16 -13.77 17.93
CA PRO A 185 2.90 -12.74 16.92
C PRO A 185 3.78 -11.50 17.07
N ASN A 186 4.11 -10.85 15.95
CA ASN A 186 4.80 -9.56 15.98
C ASN A 186 3.96 -8.53 16.77
N PRO A 187 4.60 -7.57 17.47
CA PRO A 187 3.89 -6.47 18.10
C PRO A 187 3.21 -5.60 17.03
N ALA A 188 2.17 -4.86 17.42
CA ALA A 188 1.49 -3.94 16.52
C ALA A 188 2.46 -2.85 16.04
N LEU A 189 2.36 -2.49 14.77
CA LEU A 189 3.08 -1.34 14.21
C LEU A 189 2.55 -0.04 14.85
N PRO A 190 3.37 1.02 14.93
CA PRO A 190 2.89 2.34 15.31
C PRO A 190 2.05 3.01 14.20
N VAL A 191 1.89 2.35 13.04
CA VAL A 191 1.10 2.80 11.90
C VAL A 191 -0.15 1.95 11.68
N SER A 192 -1.21 2.57 11.17
CA SER A 192 -2.46 1.93 10.77
C SER A 192 -3.04 2.56 9.51
N ASP A 193 -3.69 1.75 8.67
CA ASP A 193 -4.43 2.27 7.52
C ASP A 193 -5.60 3.14 7.98
N ILE A 194 -5.99 4.06 7.09
CA ILE A 194 -7.26 4.77 7.14
C ILE A 194 -7.98 4.43 5.85
N LEU A 195 -9.17 3.84 5.94
CA LEU A 195 -9.94 3.38 4.78
C LEU A 195 -11.19 4.22 4.56
N THR A 196 -11.68 4.87 5.61
CA THR A 196 -12.91 5.66 5.63
C THR A 196 -12.74 6.95 6.43
N PHE A 197 -13.64 7.92 6.22
CA PHE A 197 -13.74 9.09 7.09
C PHE A 197 -14.03 8.73 8.55
N ALA A 198 -14.61 7.55 8.82
CA ALA A 198 -14.88 7.07 10.17
C ALA A 198 -13.61 6.68 10.94
N ASP A 199 -12.53 6.27 10.26
CA ASP A 199 -11.28 5.86 10.91
C ASP A 199 -10.48 7.07 11.42
N PHE A 200 -10.65 8.25 10.81
CA PHE A 200 -10.14 9.50 11.36
C PHE A 200 -10.82 9.86 12.70
N PRO A 201 -10.10 10.41 13.68
CA PRO A 201 -10.70 11.05 14.86
C PRO A 201 -11.65 12.18 14.47
N GLU A 202 -12.67 12.47 15.29
CA GLU A 202 -13.69 13.47 14.99
C GLU A 202 -13.13 14.86 14.62
N LYS A 203 -12.09 15.30 15.35
CA LYS A 203 -11.32 16.54 15.10
C LYS A 203 -10.62 16.56 13.72
N MET A 204 -10.20 15.41 13.19
CA MET A 204 -9.62 15.29 11.84
C MET A 204 -10.70 15.36 10.75
N ARG A 205 -11.89 14.79 10.99
CA ARG A 205 -13.00 14.77 10.01
C ARG A 205 -13.46 16.17 9.60
N GLY A 206 -13.19 17.19 10.42
CA GLY A 206 -13.46 18.60 10.08
C GLY A 206 -12.73 19.10 8.83
N TYR A 207 -11.53 18.58 8.54
CA TYR A 207 -10.70 19.03 7.42
C TYR A 207 -11.20 18.57 6.03
N PHE A 208 -12.14 17.61 6.02
CA PHE A 208 -12.75 17.03 4.82
C PHE A 208 -14.20 17.50 4.58
N LYS A 209 -14.71 18.43 5.39
CA LYS A 209 -16.05 19.01 5.21
C LYS A 209 -16.04 20.10 4.14
N GLU A 210 -17.20 20.40 3.57
CA GLU A 210 -17.40 21.51 2.63
C GLU A 210 -16.74 22.82 3.14
N GLY A 211 -15.92 23.44 2.30
CA GLY A 211 -15.17 24.66 2.63
C GLY A 211 -13.89 24.48 3.45
N ALA A 212 -13.55 23.25 3.87
CA ALA A 212 -12.26 22.94 4.49
C ALA A 212 -11.17 22.58 3.45
N ILE A 213 -9.91 22.50 3.89
CA ILE A 213 -8.75 22.39 2.99
C ILE A 213 -8.67 21.07 2.19
N CYS A 214 -9.31 20.00 2.66
CA CYS A 214 -9.41 18.72 1.96
C CYS A 214 -10.86 18.37 1.56
N ALA A 215 -11.74 19.38 1.39
CA ALA A 215 -13.18 19.18 1.12
C ALA A 215 -13.46 18.27 -0.10
N ASP A 216 -12.66 18.40 -1.17
CA ASP A 216 -12.85 17.67 -2.44
C ASP A 216 -12.16 16.29 -2.45
N THR A 217 -11.95 15.67 -1.28
CA THR A 217 -11.36 14.33 -1.17
C THR A 217 -12.47 13.28 -1.16
N GLU A 218 -12.42 12.30 -2.05
CA GLU A 218 -13.32 11.14 -2.02
C GLU A 218 -12.76 10.03 -1.10
N GLU A 219 -13.64 9.35 -0.37
CA GLU A 219 -13.26 8.26 0.56
C GLU A 219 -12.53 7.11 -0.15
N THR A 220 -12.90 6.85 -1.40
CA THR A 220 -12.28 5.87 -2.31
C THR A 220 -10.79 6.11 -2.55
N LEU A 221 -10.29 7.32 -2.31
CA LEU A 221 -8.86 7.65 -2.44
C LEU A 221 -8.03 7.16 -1.25
N PHE A 222 -8.64 6.84 -0.11
CA PHE A 222 -7.91 6.49 1.11
C PHE A 222 -7.27 5.10 1.07
N ASP A 223 -7.89 4.12 0.40
CA ASP A 223 -7.35 2.75 0.30
C ASP A 223 -5.94 2.73 -0.28
N GLY A 224 -4.97 2.28 0.52
CA GLY A 224 -3.53 2.29 0.22
C GLY A 224 -2.81 3.64 0.28
N ASN A 225 -3.52 4.77 0.44
CA ASN A 225 -2.93 6.12 0.43
C ASN A 225 -3.06 6.88 1.76
N ALA A 226 -4.00 6.54 2.64
CA ALA A 226 -4.19 7.21 3.92
C ALA A 226 -3.73 6.35 5.10
N LEU A 227 -2.98 6.94 6.02
CA LEU A 227 -2.50 6.28 7.23
C LEU A 227 -2.41 7.23 8.43
N ALA A 228 -2.46 6.64 9.62
CA ALA A 228 -2.01 7.27 10.86
C ALA A 228 -0.68 6.68 11.31
N HIS A 229 0.18 7.49 11.92
CA HIS A 229 1.40 7.07 12.62
C HIS A 229 1.43 7.68 14.02
N LYS A 230 1.26 6.85 15.05
CA LYS A 230 1.45 7.23 16.44
C LYS A 230 2.94 7.33 16.77
N ILE A 231 3.46 8.56 16.87
CA ILE A 231 4.88 8.85 17.13
C ILE A 231 5.24 8.63 18.61
N ASP A 232 4.33 9.01 19.50
CA ASP A 232 4.42 8.85 20.95
C ASP A 232 3.00 8.80 21.56
N GLU A 233 2.87 8.92 22.88
CA GLU A 233 1.56 8.86 23.56
C GLU A 233 0.59 9.99 23.17
N ASN A 234 1.10 11.17 22.83
CA ASN A 234 0.35 12.41 22.60
C ASN A 234 0.48 12.97 21.17
N THR A 235 1.37 12.42 20.35
CA THR A 235 1.62 12.85 18.97
C THR A 235 1.23 11.77 17.96
N THR A 236 0.30 12.08 17.06
CA THR A 236 -0.05 11.25 15.90
C THR A 236 0.05 12.06 14.60
N ILE A 237 0.65 11.47 13.57
CA ILE A 237 0.71 12.04 12.22
C ILE A 237 -0.32 11.35 11.34
N TYR A 238 -1.00 12.12 10.50
CA TYR A 238 -1.85 11.59 9.43
C TYR A 238 -1.24 11.99 8.09
N VAL A 239 -0.97 11.00 7.23
CA VAL A 239 -0.57 11.23 5.84
C VAL A 239 -1.73 10.75 4.99
N THR A 240 -2.30 11.63 4.18
CA THR A 240 -3.59 11.38 3.52
C THR A 240 -3.71 12.17 2.22
N PRO A 241 -4.42 11.64 1.20
CA PRO A 241 -4.98 12.46 0.13
C PRO A 241 -5.72 13.68 0.67
N CYS A 242 -5.62 14.80 -0.04
CA CYS A 242 -6.25 16.06 0.33
C CYS A 242 -6.62 16.87 -0.92
N GLY A 243 -7.88 16.72 -1.34
CA GLY A 243 -8.43 17.30 -2.57
C GLY A 243 -8.41 16.33 -3.75
N MET A 244 -9.00 16.78 -4.86
CA MET A 244 -9.18 15.97 -6.07
C MET A 244 -7.84 15.67 -6.77
N GLY A 245 -7.62 14.40 -7.12
CA GLY A 245 -6.49 13.98 -7.94
C GLY A 245 -6.65 14.36 -9.42
N GLY A 246 -5.55 14.76 -10.06
CA GLY A 246 -5.44 14.78 -11.52
C GLY A 246 -5.03 13.39 -12.04
N ALA A 247 -5.08 13.19 -13.36
CA ALA A 247 -4.77 11.89 -14.00
C ALA A 247 -3.41 11.27 -13.63
N TYR A 248 -2.46 12.07 -13.13
CA TYR A 248 -1.08 11.65 -12.83
C TYR A 248 -0.54 12.12 -11.48
N ASN A 249 -1.30 12.97 -10.76
CA ASN A 249 -0.86 13.63 -9.54
C ASN A 249 -2.02 13.68 -8.54
N LEU A 250 -1.90 12.93 -7.44
CA LEU A 250 -2.79 12.99 -6.29
C LEU A 250 -2.17 13.93 -5.24
N PRO A 251 -2.86 14.99 -4.77
CA PRO A 251 -2.37 15.83 -3.69
C PRO A 251 -2.52 15.14 -2.32
N PHE A 252 -1.51 15.30 -1.46
CA PHE A 252 -1.47 14.77 -0.11
C PHE A 252 -1.20 15.88 0.91
N ALA A 253 -1.91 15.85 2.03
CA ALA A 253 -1.60 16.65 3.22
C ALA A 253 -0.98 15.78 4.31
N VAL A 254 -0.22 16.44 5.18
CA VAL A 254 0.30 15.87 6.42
C VAL A 254 -0.26 16.67 7.57
N PHE A 255 -0.94 16.00 8.50
CA PHE A 255 -1.45 16.61 9.72
C PHE A 255 -0.69 16.06 10.92
N VAL A 256 -0.40 16.92 11.89
CA VAL A 256 0.05 16.53 13.23
C VAL A 256 -1.05 16.82 14.23
N ASP A 257 -1.39 15.81 15.02
CA ASP A 257 -2.23 15.89 16.20
C ASP A 257 -1.31 15.76 17.41
N SER A 258 -1.09 16.86 18.12
CA SER A 258 -0.20 16.95 19.28
C SER A 258 -0.96 17.55 20.46
N PHE A 259 -1.07 16.81 21.56
CA PHE A 259 -1.86 17.19 22.74
C PHE A 259 -3.30 17.62 22.38
N ASP A 260 -3.96 16.81 21.57
CA ASP A 260 -5.30 17.02 21.01
C ASP A 260 -5.48 18.23 20.07
N MET A 261 -4.40 18.96 19.74
CA MET A 261 -4.42 20.02 18.74
C MET A 261 -3.96 19.50 17.37
N VAL A 262 -4.88 19.45 16.42
CA VAL A 262 -4.57 19.15 15.01
C VAL A 262 -4.09 20.40 14.29
N THR A 263 -2.95 20.31 13.60
CA THR A 263 -2.48 21.31 12.63
C THR A 263 -1.98 20.62 11.36
N GLN A 264 -2.07 21.32 10.22
CA GLN A 264 -1.49 20.88 8.96
C GLN A 264 -0.03 21.31 8.88
N MET A 265 0.87 20.39 8.52
CA MET A 265 2.24 20.73 8.17
C MET A 265 2.31 21.29 6.76
N ALA A 266 3.13 22.30 6.57
CA ALA A 266 3.54 22.72 5.23
C ALA A 266 4.71 21.85 4.73
N PHE A 267 4.77 21.63 3.42
CA PHE A 267 5.89 21.00 2.71
C PHE A 267 6.84 22.11 2.24
N PRO A 268 8.08 22.22 2.78
CA PRO A 268 9.06 23.17 2.26
C PRO A 268 9.54 22.73 0.87
N VAL A 269 9.65 23.65 -0.08
CA VAL A 269 10.04 23.38 -1.47
C VAL A 269 10.97 24.49 -1.98
N MET A 270 11.63 24.29 -3.12
CA MET A 270 12.24 25.41 -3.85
C MET A 270 11.30 25.85 -4.97
N GLN A 271 10.98 27.15 -5.00
CA GLN A 271 10.16 27.77 -6.03
C GLN A 271 10.94 28.93 -6.64
N ASP A 272 11.10 28.94 -7.96
CA ASP A 272 11.85 29.96 -8.71
C ASP A 272 13.26 30.24 -8.16
N GLY A 273 13.91 29.20 -7.61
CA GLY A 273 15.24 29.26 -7.01
C GLY A 273 15.30 29.76 -5.56
N ALA A 274 14.16 30.04 -4.92
CA ALA A 274 14.06 30.47 -3.52
C ALA A 274 13.30 29.46 -2.64
N PRO A 275 13.60 29.38 -1.33
CA PRO A 275 12.81 28.57 -0.41
C PRO A 275 11.36 29.08 -0.32
N SER A 276 10.41 28.16 -0.45
CA SER A 276 8.97 28.37 -0.38
C SER A 276 8.32 27.24 0.43
N ALA A 277 7.00 27.26 0.59
CA ALA A 277 6.26 26.18 1.25
C ALA A 277 4.86 25.98 0.64
N MET A 278 4.44 24.73 0.51
CA MET A 278 3.14 24.33 -0.02
C MET A 278 2.28 23.66 1.07
N ALA A 279 0.96 23.77 0.97
CA ALA A 279 0.04 23.08 1.88
C ALA A 279 -0.07 21.57 1.60
N VAL A 280 0.22 21.15 0.36
CA VAL A 280 0.17 19.75 -0.08
C VAL A 280 1.43 19.37 -0.85
N GLY A 281 1.84 18.11 -0.72
CA GLY A 281 2.76 17.44 -1.64
C GLY A 281 1.98 16.65 -2.70
N TYR A 282 2.65 16.08 -3.69
CA TYR A 282 2.02 15.27 -4.73
C TYR A 282 2.65 13.87 -4.79
N ASN A 283 1.80 12.85 -4.94
CA ASN A 283 2.19 11.43 -4.98
C ASN A 283 3.15 11.08 -3.83
N VAL A 284 2.68 11.23 -2.58
CA VAL A 284 3.54 11.18 -1.38
C VAL A 284 3.57 9.78 -0.77
N GLY A 285 4.76 9.19 -0.67
CA GLY A 285 5.07 8.02 0.16
C GLY A 285 5.58 8.43 1.55
N TYR A 286 5.40 7.56 2.55
CA TYR A 286 5.82 7.79 3.94
C TYR A 286 6.42 6.54 4.60
N ASP A 287 7.72 6.59 4.85
CA ASP A 287 8.43 5.59 5.66
C ASP A 287 8.33 5.95 7.14
N TYR A 288 7.62 5.13 7.91
CA TYR A 288 7.46 5.31 9.36
C TYR A 288 8.70 4.89 10.16
N GLU A 289 9.54 3.98 9.66
CA GLU A 289 10.77 3.53 10.33
C GLU A 289 11.83 4.64 10.28
N THR A 290 11.99 5.32 9.14
CA THR A 290 12.92 6.46 9.01
C THR A 290 12.29 7.84 9.27
N ARG A 291 10.95 7.90 9.35
CA ARG A 291 10.13 9.13 9.42
C ARG A 291 10.39 10.07 8.24
N SER A 292 10.60 9.50 7.05
CA SER A 292 10.85 10.24 5.81
C SER A 292 9.64 10.21 4.88
N LEU A 293 9.48 11.26 4.08
CA LEU A 293 8.48 11.39 3.04
C LEU A 293 9.21 11.58 1.71
N SER A 294 8.70 10.98 0.65
CA SER A 294 9.07 11.36 -0.72
C SER A 294 7.85 11.71 -1.52
N GLY A 295 7.91 12.78 -2.31
CA GLY A 295 6.84 13.20 -3.21
C GLY A 295 7.37 13.36 -4.62
N PHE A 296 6.54 13.00 -5.61
CA PHE A 296 6.88 13.17 -7.01
C PHE A 296 5.75 13.85 -7.80
N PHE A 297 5.88 15.16 -8.03
CA PHE A 297 5.03 15.87 -8.98
C PHE A 297 5.47 15.53 -10.41
N LYS A 298 4.62 14.84 -11.16
CA LYS A 298 4.85 14.46 -12.56
C LYS A 298 4.39 15.58 -13.49
N GLY A 299 5.29 16.12 -14.31
CA GLY A 299 4.95 17.13 -15.33
C GLY A 299 4.06 16.58 -16.45
N ARG A 300 4.18 15.28 -16.76
CA ARG A 300 3.27 14.50 -17.62
C ARG A 300 3.21 13.05 -17.14
N GLY A 301 2.20 12.29 -17.59
CA GLY A 301 1.85 11.00 -17.00
C GLY A 301 2.91 9.92 -16.94
N ILE A 302 3.91 9.98 -17.82
CA ILE A 302 5.03 9.04 -17.82
C ILE A 302 6.04 9.34 -16.69
N GLY A 303 6.08 10.57 -16.18
CA GLY A 303 6.96 10.95 -15.07
C GLY A 303 8.43 11.17 -15.48
N ASP A 304 8.71 11.49 -16.75
CA ASP A 304 10.07 11.75 -17.21
C ASP A 304 10.55 13.21 -16.95
N CYS A 305 9.69 14.01 -16.33
CA CYS A 305 9.89 15.39 -15.92
C CYS A 305 9.00 15.78 -14.74
N GLY A 306 9.31 16.91 -14.09
CA GLY A 306 8.62 17.45 -12.94
C GLY A 306 9.56 17.68 -11.76
N THR A 307 9.03 17.56 -10.54
CA THR A 307 9.75 17.82 -9.28
C THR A 307 9.68 16.62 -8.37
N TYR A 308 10.84 16.11 -7.96
CA TYR A 308 10.96 15.09 -6.92
C TYR A 308 11.61 15.68 -5.67
N SER A 309 10.94 15.46 -4.54
CA SER A 309 11.29 16.05 -3.25
C SER A 309 11.35 14.95 -2.18
N GLN A 310 12.32 15.05 -1.28
CA GLN A 310 12.45 14.24 -0.07
C GLN A 310 12.41 15.14 1.15
N TRP A 311 11.56 14.78 2.10
CA TRP A 311 11.45 15.45 3.39
C TRP A 311 11.69 14.47 4.52
N LYS A 312 12.13 15.02 5.65
CA LYS A 312 12.17 14.31 6.91
C LYS A 312 11.28 14.99 7.93
N LEU A 313 10.49 14.19 8.65
CA LEU A 313 9.79 14.67 9.82
C LEU A 313 10.80 14.82 10.96
N ALA A 314 11.00 16.05 11.41
CA ALA A 314 11.89 16.40 12.51
C ALA A 314 11.17 17.31 13.50
N GLU A 315 11.73 17.45 14.70
CA GLU A 315 11.21 18.35 15.72
C GLU A 315 11.95 19.69 15.64
N ASN A 316 11.21 20.79 15.66
CA ASN A 316 11.76 22.15 15.71
C ASN A 316 11.20 22.91 16.93
N ALA A 317 11.56 24.19 17.09
CA ALA A 317 11.16 25.01 18.24
C ALA A 317 9.63 25.15 18.44
N ASN A 318 8.83 24.83 17.42
CA ASN A 318 7.37 24.88 17.43
C ASN A 318 6.71 23.48 17.36
N GLY A 319 7.49 22.40 17.49
CA GLY A 319 7.01 21.01 17.40
C GLY A 319 7.39 20.28 16.10
N PRO A 320 6.70 19.18 15.75
CA PRO A 320 6.99 18.39 14.56
C PRO A 320 6.76 19.17 13.26
N ALA A 321 7.71 19.09 12.32
CA ALA A 321 7.63 19.72 11.01
C ALA A 321 8.39 18.92 9.94
N LEU A 322 8.01 19.13 8.68
CA LEU A 322 8.75 18.62 7.53
C LEU A 322 9.97 19.50 7.25
N ILE A 323 11.12 18.88 7.04
CA ILE A 323 12.37 19.51 6.62
C ILE A 323 12.76 18.95 5.24
N LEU A 324 12.99 19.81 4.26
CA LEU A 324 13.42 19.39 2.92
C LEU A 324 14.88 18.92 2.94
N GLU A 325 15.12 17.65 2.63
CA GLU A 325 16.47 17.04 2.59
C GLU A 325 17.08 17.07 1.19
N THR A 326 16.27 16.86 0.15
CA THR A 326 16.68 16.99 -1.25
C THR A 326 15.49 17.38 -2.10
N GLU A 327 15.73 18.23 -3.09
CA GLU A 327 14.79 18.47 -4.18
C GLU A 327 15.53 18.47 -5.51
N THR A 328 14.88 17.92 -6.52
CA THR A 328 15.38 17.75 -7.88
C THR A 328 14.29 18.13 -8.88
N PHE A 329 14.69 18.79 -9.96
CA PHE A 329 13.77 19.26 -11.00
C PHE A 329 14.29 18.92 -12.40
N ARG A 330 13.37 18.62 -13.31
CA ARG A 330 13.66 18.43 -14.73
C ARG A 330 12.51 18.92 -15.61
N ASP A 331 12.83 19.77 -16.58
CA ASP A 331 11.92 20.18 -17.65
C ASP A 331 11.50 19.01 -18.55
N CYS A 332 10.29 19.06 -19.08
CA CYS A 332 9.75 18.02 -19.97
C CYS A 332 10.45 18.00 -21.33
N PRO A 333 11.16 16.91 -21.69
CA PRO A 333 11.90 16.86 -22.94
C PRO A 333 10.93 16.69 -24.13
N GLU A 334 11.29 17.28 -25.27
CA GLU A 334 10.53 17.15 -26.52
C GLU A 334 10.47 15.70 -27.02
N GLN A 335 11.54 14.94 -26.79
CA GLN A 335 11.65 13.52 -27.12
C GLN A 335 11.89 12.73 -25.83
N PHE A 336 11.27 11.56 -25.74
CA PHE A 336 11.37 10.67 -24.60
C PHE A 336 11.69 9.24 -25.08
N ASP A 337 12.55 8.54 -24.34
CA ASP A 337 12.83 7.12 -24.54
C ASP A 337 11.87 6.32 -23.66
N GLU A 338 10.89 5.67 -24.28
CA GLU A 338 9.90 4.82 -23.60
C GLU A 338 10.48 3.61 -22.87
N ASN A 339 11.74 3.25 -23.15
CA ASN A 339 12.48 2.18 -22.48
C ASN A 339 13.51 2.73 -21.48
N GLY A 340 13.63 4.05 -21.36
CA GLY A 340 14.57 4.72 -20.47
C GLY A 340 14.16 4.60 -19.00
N MET A 341 15.09 4.20 -18.14
CA MET A 341 14.85 4.18 -16.69
C MET A 341 14.66 5.60 -16.15
N ILE A 342 13.51 5.86 -15.55
CA ILE A 342 13.20 7.11 -14.88
C ILE A 342 13.65 7.01 -13.43
N ASP A 343 14.74 7.71 -13.09
CA ASP A 343 15.19 7.92 -11.72
C ASP A 343 15.22 9.44 -11.43
N PRO A 344 14.17 9.99 -10.79
CA PRO A 344 14.11 11.41 -10.46
C PRO A 344 15.24 11.87 -9.54
N GLY A 345 15.78 10.98 -8.69
CA GLY A 345 16.89 11.28 -7.79
C GLY A 345 18.21 11.60 -8.52
N THR A 346 18.32 11.28 -9.81
CA THR A 346 19.48 11.63 -10.66
C THR A 346 19.37 13.00 -11.33
N TRP A 347 18.21 13.66 -11.27
CA TRP A 347 17.99 14.94 -11.92
C TRP A 347 18.77 16.09 -11.23
N PRO A 348 18.96 17.25 -11.89
CA PRO A 348 19.60 18.40 -11.26
C PRO A 348 18.93 18.80 -9.94
N LYS A 349 19.73 18.88 -8.88
CA LYS A 349 19.25 19.34 -7.56
C LYS A 349 18.90 20.82 -7.59
N THR A 350 17.69 21.14 -7.16
CA THR A 350 17.27 22.48 -6.71
C THR A 350 17.59 22.68 -5.23
N TRP A 351 17.63 21.59 -4.44
CA TRP A 351 18.07 21.59 -3.04
C TRP A 351 18.89 20.34 -2.66
N PRO A 352 19.96 20.47 -1.85
CA PRO A 352 20.62 21.72 -1.46
C PRO A 352 21.25 22.44 -2.65
N VAL A 353 21.28 23.77 -2.58
CA VAL A 353 22.01 24.61 -3.54
C VAL A 353 23.52 24.34 -3.42
N LYS A 354 24.23 24.33 -4.55
CA LYS A 354 25.68 24.08 -4.63
C LYS A 354 26.53 25.27 -4.18
#